data_AF-A0A1H5SH12-F1
#
_entry.id   AF-A0A1H5SH12-F1
#
_cell.length_a   1.000
_cell.length_b   1.000
_cell.length_c   1.000
_cell.angle_alpha   90.00
_cell.angle_beta   90.00
_cell.angle_gamma   90.00
#
_symmetry.space_group_name_H-M   'P 1'
#
loop_
_entity.id
_entity.type
_entity.pdbx_description
1 polymer ?
#
loop_
_entity_poly.entity_id
_entity_poly.type
_entity_poly.pdbx_seq_one_letter_code
_entity_poly.pdbx_strand_id
1 'polypeptide(L)'
;MPNRRRNLEAASTTAEAGFTLIELLIVMSVILILITLAVPGYEKVKKKTNETSAMNSLRTLVSMESEYNSQYPSRGYACTLTQLGGKQGSGAPSPDAAQLINDDLSGGTKAGYTFTIKCGDKNTSAGVDQYNSYQLFATPNAVSKTGDRGFCTDENGQIRFDPAGGTNCTELLQ
;
A
#
# COMPACT_ATOMS: atom_id res chain seq x y z
N MET A 1 -50.60 -33.98 65.90
CA MET A 1 -50.16 -33.33 64.64
C MET A 1 -49.71 -31.92 65.00
N PRO A 2 -48.59 -31.35 64.46
CA PRO A 2 -48.19 -31.30 63.05
C PRO A 2 -46.75 -31.79 62.78
N ASN A 3 -46.46 -32.57 61.73
CA ASN A 3 -46.33 -32.24 60.31
C ASN A 3 -45.09 -31.36 59.97
N ARG A 4 -43.90 -31.99 59.91
CA ARG A 4 -42.69 -31.39 59.34
C ARG A 4 -42.50 -31.92 57.92
N ARG A 5 -43.06 -31.20 56.94
CA ARG A 5 -42.79 -31.41 55.51
C ARG A 5 -41.31 -31.09 55.25
N ARG A 6 -40.50 -32.10 54.95
CA ARG A 6 -39.17 -31.90 54.37
C ARG A 6 -39.38 -31.70 52.87
N ASN A 7 -39.35 -30.44 52.45
CA ASN A 7 -39.15 -30.11 51.04
C ASN A 7 -37.72 -30.52 50.69
N LEU A 8 -37.59 -31.56 49.86
CA LEU A 8 -36.35 -31.90 49.18
C LEU A 8 -36.21 -30.93 48.00
N GLU A 9 -35.61 -29.77 48.27
CA GLU A 9 -35.03 -28.93 47.22
C GLU A 9 -33.87 -29.70 46.60
N ALA A 10 -34.14 -30.40 45.51
CA ALA A 10 -33.13 -30.96 44.64
C ALA A 10 -32.41 -29.79 43.95
N ALA A 11 -31.35 -29.30 44.58
CA ALA A 11 -30.42 -28.36 43.97
C ALA A 11 -29.78 -29.05 42.75
N SER A 12 -30.18 -28.65 41.54
CA SER A 12 -29.50 -29.04 40.31
C SER A 12 -28.14 -28.36 40.27
N THR A 13 -27.10 -29.05 40.72
CA THR A 13 -25.71 -28.66 40.46
C THR A 13 -25.45 -28.79 38.98
N THR A 14 -25.48 -27.68 38.24
CA THR A 14 -24.86 -27.58 36.92
C THR A 14 -23.37 -27.84 37.12
N ALA A 15 -22.89 -28.98 36.62
CA ALA A 15 -21.48 -29.31 36.63
C ALA A 15 -20.73 -28.26 35.79
N GLU A 16 -19.91 -27.44 36.43
CA GLU A 16 -18.92 -26.63 35.71
C GLU A 16 -17.92 -27.59 35.04
N ALA A 17 -18.00 -27.69 33.71
CA ALA A 17 -17.01 -28.38 32.92
C ALA A 17 -15.75 -27.50 32.85
N GLY A 18 -14.75 -27.81 33.67
CA GLY A 18 -13.43 -27.17 33.62
C GLY A 18 -12.60 -27.72 32.47
N PHE A 19 -11.93 -26.83 31.73
CA PHE A 19 -10.94 -27.19 30.72
C PHE A 19 -9.65 -27.66 31.41
N THR A 20 -9.10 -28.81 31.01
CA THR A 20 -7.88 -29.33 31.63
C THR A 20 -6.64 -28.60 31.08
N LEU A 21 -5.59 -28.47 31.89
CA LEU A 21 -4.30 -27.91 31.44
C LEU A 21 -3.69 -28.74 30.30
N ILE A 22 -3.91 -30.06 30.31
CA ILE A 22 -3.39 -30.96 29.27
C ILE A 22 -4.10 -30.76 27.93
N GLU A 23 -5.41 -30.51 27.93
CA GLU A 23 -6.15 -30.15 26.71
C GLU A 23 -5.61 -28.84 26.13
N LEU A 24 -5.33 -27.85 26.98
CA LEU A 24 -4.75 -26.58 26.52
C LEU A 24 -3.36 -26.77 25.91
N LEU A 25 -2.52 -27.60 26.52
CA LEU A 25 -1.19 -27.89 26.02
C LEU A 25 -1.20 -28.58 24.65
N ILE A 26 -2.09 -29.55 24.44
CA ILE A 26 -2.23 -30.22 23.14
C ILE A 26 -2.73 -29.22 22.09
N VAL A 27 -3.72 -28.39 22.42
CA VAL A 27 -4.24 -27.37 21.50
C VAL A 27 -3.15 -26.37 21.10
N MET A 28 -2.40 -25.84 22.07
CA MET A 28 -1.29 -24.93 21.76
C MET A 28 -0.20 -25.60 20.92
N SER A 29 0.10 -26.87 21.21
CA SER A 29 1.08 -27.65 20.44
C SER A 29 0.68 -27.77 18.97
N VAL A 30 -0.60 -28.11 18.71
CA VAL A 30 -1.12 -28.22 17.34
C VAL A 30 -1.11 -26.86 16.63
N ILE A 31 -1.52 -25.77 17.31
CA ILE A 31 -1.50 -24.42 16.75
C ILE A 31 -0.08 -23.99 16.33
N LEU A 32 0.93 -24.27 17.16
CA LEU A 32 2.33 -23.92 16.85
C LEU A 32 2.86 -24.68 15.63
N ILE A 33 2.48 -25.95 15.45
CA ILE A 33 2.83 -26.73 14.26
C ILE A 33 2.20 -26.10 13.01
N LEU A 34 0.92 -25.72 13.07
CA LEU A 34 0.21 -25.10 11.95
C LEU A 34 0.84 -23.75 11.57
N ILE A 35 1.19 -22.90 12.55
CA ILE A 35 1.84 -21.60 12.30
C ILE A 35 3.19 -21.81 11.60
N THR A 36 4.00 -22.77 12.08
CA THR A 36 5.33 -23.04 11.53
C THR A 36 5.26 -23.41 10.04
N LEU A 37 4.24 -24.17 9.62
CA LEU A 37 4.03 -24.53 8.22
C LEU A 37 3.45 -23.38 7.37
N ALA A 38 2.70 -22.47 7.97
CA ALA A 38 2.03 -21.38 7.26
C ALA A 38 2.94 -20.18 6.94
N VAL A 39 3.88 -19.83 7.82
CA VAL A 39 4.76 -18.66 7.69
C VAL A 39 5.64 -18.63 6.42
N PRO A 40 6.29 -19.72 5.94
CA PRO A 40 7.29 -19.61 4.86
C PRO A 40 6.73 -19.12 3.52
N GLY A 41 5.42 -19.24 3.28
CA GLY A 41 4.77 -18.73 2.07
C GLY A 41 4.31 -17.26 2.17
N TYR A 42 4.11 -16.75 3.38
CA TYR A 42 3.48 -15.44 3.60
C TYR A 42 4.31 -14.28 3.05
N GLU A 43 5.64 -14.31 3.24
CA GLU A 43 6.52 -13.23 2.77
C GLU A 43 6.51 -13.11 1.24
N LYS A 44 6.50 -14.25 0.52
CA LYS A 44 6.46 -14.26 -0.95
C LYS A 44 5.17 -13.67 -1.50
N VAL A 45 4.04 -14.04 -0.90
CA VAL A 45 2.72 -13.50 -1.29
C VAL A 45 2.69 -11.99 -1.02
N LYS A 46 3.13 -11.56 0.17
CA LYS A 46 3.16 -10.13 0.53
C LYS A 46 4.02 -9.31 -0.44
N LYS A 47 5.22 -9.79 -0.80
CA LYS A 47 6.08 -9.13 -1.80
C LYS A 47 5.37 -8.99 -3.16
N LYS A 48 4.72 -10.05 -3.63
CA LYS A 48 3.97 -10.02 -4.90
C LYS A 48 2.79 -9.05 -4.85
N THR A 49 2.08 -9.00 -3.73
CA THR A 49 0.99 -8.02 -3.50
C THR A 49 1.53 -6.59 -3.50
N ASN A 50 2.65 -6.35 -2.84
CA ASN A 50 3.31 -5.03 -2.82
C ASN A 50 3.73 -4.58 -4.22
N GLU A 51 4.38 -5.46 -4.99
CA GLU A 51 4.73 -5.21 -6.40
C GLU A 51 3.50 -4.88 -7.25
N THR A 52 2.40 -5.63 -7.05
CA THR A 52 1.15 -5.39 -7.77
C THR A 52 0.53 -4.04 -7.39
N SER A 53 0.54 -3.70 -6.11
CA SER A 53 0.13 -2.39 -5.60
C SER A 53 0.98 -1.27 -6.19
N ALA A 54 2.30 -1.48 -6.32
CA ALA A 54 3.21 -0.49 -6.89
C ALA A 54 2.90 -0.22 -8.37
N MET A 55 2.74 -1.27 -9.17
CA MET A 55 2.37 -1.14 -10.59
C MET A 55 1.01 -0.44 -10.77
N ASN A 56 0.01 -0.78 -9.95
CA ASN A 56 -1.29 -0.12 -10.01
C ASN A 56 -1.20 1.36 -9.61
N SER A 57 -0.41 1.67 -8.58
CA SER A 57 -0.16 3.04 -8.15
C SER A 57 0.53 3.86 -9.24
N LEU A 58 1.50 3.29 -9.95
CA LEU A 58 2.12 3.94 -11.11
C LEU A 58 1.10 4.24 -12.22
N ARG A 59 0.20 3.30 -12.54
CA ARG A 59 -0.88 3.56 -13.53
C ARG A 59 -1.80 4.69 -13.10
N THR A 60 -2.16 4.72 -11.81
CA THR A 60 -2.94 5.83 -11.24
C THR A 60 -2.17 7.14 -11.38
N LEU A 61 -0.89 7.18 -11.03
CA LEU A 61 -0.06 8.39 -11.14
C LEU A 61 0.03 8.89 -12.58
N VAL A 62 0.21 8.01 -13.58
CA VAL A 62 0.21 8.39 -14.99
C VAL A 62 -1.12 9.05 -15.40
N SER A 63 -2.25 8.47 -14.97
CA SER A 63 -3.57 9.06 -15.23
C SER A 63 -3.73 10.43 -14.57
N MET A 64 -3.20 10.60 -13.35
CA MET A 64 -3.31 11.86 -12.61
C MET A 64 -2.35 12.94 -13.12
N GLU A 65 -1.20 12.56 -13.66
CA GLU A 65 -0.30 13.46 -14.40
C GLU A 65 -0.97 14.02 -15.66
N SER A 66 -1.67 13.17 -16.41
CA SER A 66 -2.45 13.61 -17.58
C SER A 66 -3.58 14.57 -17.18
N GLU A 67 -4.27 14.30 -16.07
CA GLU A 67 -5.30 15.17 -15.53
C GLU A 67 -4.72 16.51 -15.04
N TYR A 68 -3.60 16.47 -14.31
CA TYR A 68 -2.89 17.66 -13.84
C TYR A 68 -2.50 18.59 -14.99
N ASN A 69 -1.90 18.04 -16.05
CA ASN A 69 -1.53 18.80 -17.24
C ASN A 69 -2.77 19.41 -17.93
N SER A 70 -3.90 18.70 -17.93
CA SER A 70 -5.16 19.21 -18.48
C SER A 70 -5.73 20.37 -17.66
N GLN A 71 -5.61 20.33 -16.33
CA GLN A 71 -6.08 21.40 -15.44
C GLN A 71 -5.12 22.59 -15.37
N TYR A 72 -3.81 22.35 -15.50
CA TYR A 72 -2.76 23.34 -15.35
C TYR A 72 -1.79 23.36 -16.55
N PRO A 73 -2.29 23.64 -17.78
CA PRO A 73 -1.48 23.54 -19.00
C PRO A 73 -0.29 24.51 -19.02
N SER A 74 -0.33 25.60 -18.26
CA SER A 74 0.79 26.53 -18.10
C SER A 74 1.96 25.97 -17.27
N ARG A 75 1.73 24.89 -16.50
CA ARG A 75 2.75 24.15 -15.73
C ARG A 75 3.19 22.86 -16.41
N GLY A 76 2.36 22.30 -17.30
CA GLY A 76 2.63 21.01 -17.90
C GLY A 76 2.39 19.88 -16.90
N TYR A 77 3.28 18.90 -16.86
CA TYR A 77 3.26 17.82 -15.87
C TYR A 77 3.76 18.26 -14.49
N ALA A 78 3.34 17.55 -13.44
CA ALA A 78 3.81 17.79 -12.10
C ALA A 78 5.22 17.21 -11.89
N CYS A 79 6.01 17.83 -11.01
CA CYS A 79 7.36 17.36 -10.67
C CYS A 79 7.48 16.77 -9.28
N THR A 80 6.40 16.80 -8.52
CA THR A 80 6.35 16.31 -7.15
C THR A 80 5.00 15.66 -6.90
N LEU A 81 5.00 14.61 -6.07
CA LEU A 81 3.74 13.96 -5.65
C LEU A 81 2.86 14.91 -4.83
N THR A 82 3.45 15.93 -4.19
CA THR A 82 2.71 16.96 -3.47
C THR A 82 1.92 17.88 -4.40
N GLN A 83 2.43 18.19 -5.60
CA GLN A 83 1.70 18.97 -6.61
C GLN A 83 0.48 18.22 -7.14
N LEU A 84 0.61 16.91 -7.39
CA LEU A 84 -0.53 16.05 -7.73
C LEU A 84 -1.50 15.90 -6.56
N GLY A 85 -0.97 15.83 -5.34
CA GLY A 85 -1.71 15.63 -4.11
C GLY A 85 -2.04 16.94 -3.41
N GLY A 86 -1.88 16.92 -2.09
CA GLY A 86 -2.35 17.97 -1.19
C GLY A 86 -3.48 17.45 -0.32
N LYS A 87 -3.58 17.98 0.91
CA LYS A 87 -4.59 17.54 1.87
C LYS A 87 -5.98 17.82 1.29
N GLN A 88 -6.76 16.78 1.08
CA GLN A 88 -8.12 16.92 0.55
C GLN A 88 -8.96 17.82 1.46
N GLY A 89 -9.65 18.79 0.85
CA GLY A 89 -10.50 19.74 1.58
C GLY A 89 -9.73 20.80 2.38
N SER A 90 -8.41 20.93 2.20
CA SER A 90 -7.62 22.01 2.83
C SER A 90 -7.76 23.37 2.13
N GLY A 91 -8.52 23.44 1.04
CA GLY A 91 -8.74 24.64 0.24
C GLY A 91 -9.14 24.29 -1.19
N ALA A 92 -9.26 25.30 -2.05
CA ALA A 92 -9.46 25.09 -3.48
C ALA A 92 -8.20 24.45 -4.11
N PRO A 93 -8.35 23.47 -5.03
CA PRO A 93 -7.22 22.91 -5.77
C PRO A 93 -6.40 23.98 -6.48
N SER A 94 -5.08 23.82 -6.45
CA SER A 94 -4.12 24.73 -7.09
C SER A 94 -2.98 23.94 -7.74
N PRO A 95 -2.16 24.55 -8.62
CA PRO A 95 -1.05 23.83 -9.24
C PRO A 95 -0.02 23.27 -8.24
N ASP A 96 0.06 23.83 -7.03
CA ASP A 96 0.98 23.36 -5.99
C ASP A 96 0.34 22.30 -5.06
N ALA A 97 -0.98 22.11 -5.16
CA ALA A 97 -1.78 21.15 -4.39
C ALA A 97 -3.09 20.83 -5.14
N ALA A 98 -3.01 19.99 -6.18
CA ALA A 98 -4.12 19.71 -7.08
C ALA A 98 -5.19 18.78 -6.48
N GLN A 99 -4.88 18.10 -5.37
CA GLN A 99 -5.77 17.18 -4.65
C GLN A 99 -6.29 16.01 -5.52
N LEU A 100 -5.54 15.62 -6.56
CA LEU A 100 -5.91 14.56 -7.51
C LEU A 100 -5.60 13.16 -6.97
N ILE A 101 -4.60 13.04 -6.10
CA ILE A 101 -4.24 11.79 -5.43
C ILE A 101 -4.46 11.87 -3.92
N ASN A 102 -4.74 10.71 -3.32
CA ASN A 102 -4.90 10.57 -1.87
C ASN A 102 -3.57 10.69 -1.12
N ASP A 103 -3.66 10.95 0.19
CA ASP A 103 -2.50 11.15 1.08
C ASP A 103 -1.51 9.98 1.08
N ASP A 104 -1.97 8.75 0.88
CA ASP A 104 -1.11 7.56 0.76
C ASP A 104 -0.09 7.66 -0.39
N LEU A 105 -0.46 8.27 -1.52
CA LEU A 105 0.42 8.41 -2.67
C LEU A 105 1.15 9.76 -2.63
N SER A 106 0.51 10.83 -2.16
CA SER A 106 1.16 12.13 -2.02
C SER A 106 2.30 12.12 -1.00
N GLY A 107 2.20 11.27 0.04
CA GLY A 107 3.26 11.00 1.01
C GLY A 107 4.44 10.19 0.46
N GLY A 108 4.38 9.74 -0.79
CA GLY A 108 5.50 9.08 -1.47
C GLY A 108 5.77 7.64 -1.05
N THR A 109 5.00 7.04 -0.13
CA THR A 109 5.20 5.64 0.27
C THR A 109 3.88 4.87 0.35
N LYS A 110 3.80 3.73 -0.34
CA LYS A 110 2.62 2.86 -0.29
C LYS A 110 3.02 1.40 -0.44
N ALA A 111 2.43 0.52 0.36
CA ALA A 111 2.63 -0.94 0.30
C ALA A 111 4.12 -1.37 0.27
N GLY A 112 5.00 -0.69 1.02
CA GLY A 112 6.42 -1.02 1.08
C GLY A 112 7.25 -0.56 -0.13
N TYR A 113 6.69 0.32 -0.95
CA TYR A 113 7.37 0.99 -2.06
C TYR A 113 7.41 2.50 -1.85
N THR A 114 8.47 3.12 -2.35
CA THR A 114 8.68 4.58 -2.41
C THR A 114 8.49 5.05 -3.85
N PHE A 115 7.65 6.06 -4.01
CA PHE A 115 7.28 6.66 -5.28
C PHE A 115 7.99 8.00 -5.42
N THR A 116 8.57 8.26 -6.59
CA THR A 116 9.21 9.55 -6.91
C THR A 116 8.88 9.95 -8.33
N ILE A 117 8.84 11.27 -8.56
CA ILE A 117 8.71 11.87 -9.89
C ILE A 117 10.03 12.55 -10.20
N LYS A 118 10.53 12.34 -11.42
CA LYS A 118 11.64 13.11 -11.98
C LYS A 118 11.12 13.78 -13.24
N CYS A 119 11.06 15.10 -13.23
CA CYS A 119 10.76 15.85 -14.43
C CYS A 119 11.91 15.82 -15.43
N GLY A 120 11.55 15.81 -16.71
CA GLY A 120 12.46 15.94 -17.83
C GLY A 120 12.58 17.40 -18.29
N ASP A 121 12.57 17.59 -19.60
CA ASP A 121 12.76 18.91 -20.21
C ASP A 121 11.63 19.89 -19.86
N LYS A 122 12.02 21.16 -19.69
CA LYS A 122 11.12 22.26 -19.38
C LYS A 122 11.25 23.40 -20.36
N ASN A 123 10.13 24.07 -20.60
CA ASN A 123 10.07 25.36 -21.28
C ASN A 123 9.74 26.44 -20.26
N THR A 124 10.58 27.46 -20.16
CA THR A 124 10.30 28.60 -19.28
C THR A 124 9.68 29.72 -20.10
N SER A 125 8.46 30.11 -19.77
CA SER A 125 7.74 31.23 -20.41
C SER A 125 7.23 32.19 -19.36
N ALA A 126 7.52 33.48 -19.52
CA ALA A 126 7.14 34.53 -18.55
C ALA A 126 7.53 34.22 -17.08
N GLY A 127 8.66 33.54 -16.88
CA GLY A 127 9.16 33.15 -15.54
C GLY A 127 8.46 31.93 -14.93
N VAL A 128 7.60 31.24 -15.69
CA VAL A 128 6.93 30.00 -15.29
C VAL A 128 7.54 28.84 -16.05
N ASP A 129 7.97 27.81 -15.32
CA ASP A 129 8.45 26.55 -15.89
C ASP A 129 7.26 25.63 -16.24
N GLN A 130 7.25 25.16 -17.49
CA GLN A 130 6.32 24.16 -18.01
C GLN A 130 7.10 22.87 -18.33
N TYR A 131 6.75 21.76 -17.67
CA TYR A 131 7.42 20.47 -17.87
C TYR A 131 6.67 19.62 -18.91
N ASN A 132 7.38 19.15 -19.93
CA ASN A 132 6.77 18.43 -21.06
C ASN A 132 6.97 16.90 -21.01
N SER A 133 7.81 16.42 -20.09
CA SER A 133 8.06 15.00 -19.88
C SER A 133 8.34 14.74 -18.41
N TYR A 134 8.06 13.51 -17.97
CA TYR A 134 8.34 13.07 -16.61
C TYR A 134 8.64 11.58 -16.60
N GLN A 135 9.32 11.15 -15.54
CA GLN A 135 9.50 9.75 -15.24
C GLN A 135 9.10 9.48 -13.80
N LEU A 136 8.21 8.50 -13.63
CA LEU A 136 7.80 7.99 -12.34
C LEU A 136 8.64 6.75 -11.99
N PHE A 137 9.00 6.65 -10.72
CA PHE A 137 9.69 5.50 -10.17
C PHE A 137 8.92 4.96 -8.98
N ALA A 138 8.88 3.63 -8.84
CA ALA A 138 8.47 2.93 -7.64
C ALA A 138 9.59 1.95 -7.26
N THR A 139 10.28 2.23 -6.16
CA THR A 139 11.37 1.38 -5.65
C THR A 139 10.96 0.71 -4.35
N PRO A 140 11.31 -0.56 -4.10
CA PRO A 140 11.02 -1.19 -2.82
C PRO A 140 11.79 -0.50 -1.70
N ASN A 141 11.11 -0.21 -0.57
CA ASN A 141 11.74 0.39 0.61
C ASN A 141 12.89 -0.46 1.16
N ALA A 142 12.81 -1.78 0.97
CA ALA A 142 13.88 -2.71 1.26
C ALA A 142 13.88 -3.84 0.22
N VAL A 143 14.88 -3.84 -0.66
CA VAL A 143 15.08 -4.88 -1.68
C VAL A 143 15.13 -6.26 -1.03
N SER A 144 14.53 -7.24 -1.69
CA SER A 144 14.34 -8.62 -1.21
C SER A 144 13.42 -8.81 -0.01
N LYS A 145 12.94 -7.72 0.62
CA LYS A 145 12.04 -7.75 1.78
C LYS A 145 10.65 -7.24 1.45
N THR A 146 10.54 -5.99 0.97
CA THR A 146 9.24 -5.40 0.59
C THR A 146 8.90 -5.65 -0.87
N GLY A 147 9.91 -5.91 -1.69
CA GLY A 147 9.80 -6.27 -3.10
C GLY A 147 11.16 -6.62 -3.69
N ASP A 148 11.17 -7.28 -4.84
CA ASP A 148 12.41 -7.69 -5.51
C ASP A 148 12.75 -6.73 -6.67
N ARG A 149 11.75 -6.09 -7.28
CA ARG A 149 11.90 -5.28 -8.50
C ARG A 149 11.57 -3.81 -8.28
N GLY A 150 12.29 -2.92 -8.95
CA GLY A 150 11.92 -1.52 -9.11
C GLY A 150 11.07 -1.37 -10.36
N PHE A 151 10.20 -0.37 -10.41
CA PHE A 151 9.35 -0.10 -11.56
C PHE A 151 9.48 1.36 -11.98
N CYS A 152 9.40 1.60 -13.28
CA CYS A 152 9.41 2.95 -13.83
C CYS A 152 8.37 3.06 -14.94
N THR A 153 7.85 4.25 -15.13
CA THR A 153 7.00 4.60 -16.28
C THR A 153 7.25 6.05 -16.64
N ASP A 154 6.92 6.40 -17.87
CA ASP A 154 6.99 7.76 -18.42
C ASP A 154 5.57 8.24 -18.79
N GLU A 155 5.49 9.40 -19.47
CA GLU A 155 4.24 9.95 -20.00
C GLU A 155 3.52 9.04 -21.01
N ASN A 156 4.20 8.04 -21.59
CA ASN A 156 3.59 7.07 -22.50
C ASN A 156 2.87 5.95 -21.75
N GLY A 157 2.99 5.89 -20.42
CA GLY A 157 2.33 4.90 -19.56
C GLY A 157 2.91 3.49 -19.67
N GLN A 158 4.06 3.32 -20.32
CA GLN A 158 4.71 2.02 -20.44
C GLN A 158 5.51 1.69 -19.18
N ILE A 159 5.06 0.67 -18.44
CA ILE A 159 5.76 0.21 -17.25
C ILE A 159 6.97 -0.67 -17.64
N ARG A 160 8.13 -0.27 -17.13
CA ARG A 160 9.40 -1.00 -17.17
C ARG A 160 9.79 -1.41 -15.76
N PHE A 161 10.69 -2.38 -15.63
CA PHE A 161 11.21 -2.79 -14.33
C PHE A 161 12.73 -2.94 -14.30
N ASP A 162 13.26 -2.86 -13.08
CA ASP A 162 14.65 -3.11 -12.74
C ASP A 162 14.71 -4.33 -11.81
N PRO A 163 15.32 -5.46 -12.22
CA PRO A 163 15.43 -6.66 -11.40
C PRO A 163 16.28 -6.48 -10.14
N ALA A 164 17.10 -5.43 -10.05
CA ALA A 164 17.90 -5.12 -8.88
C ALA A 164 17.15 -4.28 -7.83
N GLY A 165 15.88 -3.92 -8.08
CA GLY A 165 15.12 -3.08 -7.15
C GLY A 165 15.42 -1.58 -7.26
N GLY A 166 16.17 -1.15 -8.28
CA GLY A 166 16.60 0.23 -8.47
C GLY A 166 15.71 1.03 -9.43
N THR A 167 16.28 2.09 -9.97
CA THR A 167 15.65 3.00 -10.93
C THR A 167 16.12 2.77 -12.37
N ASN A 168 16.97 1.77 -12.62
CA ASN A 168 17.51 1.46 -13.94
C ASN A 168 16.55 0.55 -14.71
N CYS A 169 15.35 1.05 -14.99
CA CYS A 169 14.30 0.25 -15.61
C CYS A 169 14.54 0.03 -17.11
N THR A 170 15.37 -0.95 -17.43
CA THR A 170 15.75 -1.30 -18.81
C THR A 170 14.84 -2.36 -19.43
N GLU A 171 14.13 -3.15 -18.62
CA GLU A 171 13.31 -4.27 -19.08
C GLU A 171 11.83 -3.89 -19.18
N LEU A 172 11.15 -4.33 -20.24
CA LEU A 172 9.71 -4.15 -20.40
C LEU A 172 8.96 -5.15 -19.51
N LEU A 173 7.96 -4.66 -18.80
CA LEU A 173 7.04 -5.54 -18.08
C LEU A 173 6.14 -6.24 -19.12
N GLN A 174 6.38 -7.53 -19.35
CA GLN A 174 5.55 -8.39 -20.22
C GLN A 174 4.15 -8.61 -19.65
#